data_AF-A0A399IBF3-F1
#
_entry.id   AF-A0A399IBF3-F1
#
_cell.length_a   1.000
_cell.length_b   1.000
_cell.length_c   1.000
_cell.angle_alpha   90.00
_cell.angle_beta   90.00
_cell.angle_gamma   90.00
#
_symmetry.space_group_name_H-M   'P 1'
#
loop_
_entity.id
_entity.type
_entity.pdbx_description
1 polymer ?
#
loop_
_entity_poly.entity_id
_entity_poly.type
_entity_poly.pdbx_seq_one_letter_code
_entity_poly.pdbx_strand_id
1 'polypeptide(L)'
;MQINLFDARAPKKSANLSINSDLLLQAKEYRINLSQALEQRLAELLRDEKQRIWKEENREAVEEYNRRIEAQGVFSDGQRMF
;
A
#
# COMPACT_ATOMS: atom_id res chain seq x y z
N MET A 1 0.37 0.78 -13.41
CA MET A 1 1.46 -0.17 -13.09
C MET A 1 1.02 -1.01 -11.91
N GLN A 2 0.90 -2.34 -12.06
CA GLN A 2 0.72 -3.21 -10.89
C GLN A 2 2.03 -3.19 -10.10
N ILE A 3 2.05 -2.49 -8.98
CA ILE A 3 3.15 -2.59 -8.03
C ILE A 3 3.05 -4.00 -7.45
N ASN A 4 3.92 -4.90 -7.91
CA ASN A 4 4.08 -6.21 -7.30
C ASN A 4 4.65 -5.98 -5.88
N LEU A 5 3.76 -5.97 -4.89
CA LEU A 5 4.11 -5.69 -3.49
C LEU A 5 5.00 -6.80 -2.90
N PHE A 6 4.77 -8.04 -3.32
CA PHE A 6 5.50 -9.25 -2.97
C PHE A 6 5.24 -10.33 -4.04
N ASP A 7 6.03 -11.41 -4.04
CA ASP A 7 5.85 -12.54 -4.95
C ASP A 7 4.68 -13.42 -4.46
N ALA A 8 3.58 -13.41 -5.20
CA ALA A 8 2.39 -14.22 -4.91
C ALA A 8 2.59 -15.73 -5.11
N ARG A 9 3.69 -16.15 -5.77
CA ARG A 9 4.03 -17.56 -6.00
C ARG A 9 5.05 -18.09 -5.00
N ALA A 10 5.58 -17.24 -4.12
CA ALA A 10 6.50 -17.66 -3.09
C ALA A 10 5.84 -18.71 -2.18
N PRO A 11 6.56 -19.79 -1.82
CA PRO A 11 6.01 -20.83 -0.96
C PRO A 11 5.70 -20.26 0.43
N LYS A 12 4.53 -20.65 0.97
CA LYS A 12 4.15 -20.27 2.34
C LYS A 12 5.15 -20.88 3.32
N LYS A 13 5.76 -20.03 4.14
CA LYS A 13 6.68 -20.45 5.20
C LYS A 13 5.99 -20.26 6.55
N SER A 14 6.14 -21.23 7.46
CA SER A 14 5.67 -21.05 8.82
C SER A 14 6.49 -19.95 9.51
N ALA A 15 5.79 -19.01 10.13
CA ALA A 15 6.37 -17.98 10.98
C ALA A 15 5.90 -18.24 12.42
N ASN A 16 6.84 -18.36 13.35
CA ASN A 16 6.52 -18.41 14.77
C ASN A 16 6.26 -16.98 15.23
N LEU A 17 5.07 -16.72 15.75
CA LEU A 17 4.63 -15.40 16.19
C LEU A 17 3.84 -15.52 17.48
N SER A 18 3.97 -14.50 18.34
CA SER A 18 3.22 -14.40 19.59
C SER A 18 1.98 -13.54 19.37
N ILE A 19 0.79 -14.13 19.58
CA ILE A 19 -0.50 -13.44 19.51
C ILE A 19 -1.22 -13.60 20.85
N ASN A 20 -2.06 -12.61 21.19
CA ASN A 20 -2.93 -12.67 22.35
C ASN A 20 -3.80 -13.95 22.33
N SER A 21 -3.79 -14.70 23.43
CA SER A 21 -4.46 -15.99 23.54
C SER A 21 -5.99 -15.89 23.40
N ASP A 22 -6.61 -14.83 23.92
CA ASP A 22 -8.04 -14.60 23.82
C ASP A 22 -8.45 -14.29 22.38
N LEU A 23 -7.67 -13.44 21.69
CA LEU A 23 -7.87 -13.16 20.27
C LEU A 23 -7.77 -14.43 19.41
N LEU A 24 -6.83 -15.33 19.73
CA LEU A 24 -6.69 -16.61 19.04
C LEU A 24 -7.88 -17.54 19.29
N LEU A 25 -8.40 -17.56 20.52
CA LEU A 25 -9.59 -18.34 20.87
C LEU A 25 -10.81 -17.84 20.10
N GLN A 26 -11.08 -16.53 20.15
CA GLN A 26 -12.19 -15.92 19.41
C GLN A 26 -12.06 -16.19 17.90
N ALA A 27 -10.86 -16.02 17.33
CA ALA A 27 -10.63 -16.31 15.91
C ALA A 27 -10.96 -17.78 15.55
N LYS A 28 -10.63 -18.73 16.42
CA LYS A 28 -10.99 -20.15 16.24
C LYS A 28 -12.50 -20.38 16.36
N GLU A 29 -13.16 -19.77 17.34
CA GLU A 29 -14.61 -19.87 17.54
C GLU A 29 -15.38 -19.40 16.31
N TYR A 30 -14.98 -18.26 15.74
CA TYR A 30 -15.57 -17.71 14.52
C TYR A 30 -15.04 -18.33 13.22
N ARG A 31 -14.21 -19.39 13.30
CA ARG A 31 -13.59 -20.08 12.14
C ARG A 31 -12.84 -19.12 11.20
N ILE A 32 -12.20 -18.10 11.75
CA ILE A 32 -11.39 -17.15 10.99
C ILE A 32 -10.08 -17.83 10.57
N ASN A 33 -9.78 -17.76 9.27
CA ASN A 33 -8.50 -18.25 8.76
C ASN A 33 -7.38 -17.26 9.09
N LEU A 34 -6.68 -17.50 10.20
CA LEU A 34 -5.63 -16.63 10.72
C LEU A 34 -4.53 -16.38 9.68
N SER A 35 -4.09 -17.40 8.95
CA SER A 35 -3.04 -17.27 7.94
C SER A 35 -3.46 -16.33 6.81
N GLN A 36 -4.70 -16.48 6.31
CA GLN A 36 -5.22 -15.61 5.26
C GLN A 36 -5.41 -14.17 5.76
N ALA A 37 -5.97 -13.99 6.96
CA ALA A 37 -6.18 -12.67 7.55
C ALA A 37 -4.86 -11.93 7.78
N LEU A 38 -3.84 -12.65 8.25
CA LEU A 38 -2.49 -12.12 8.46
C LEU A 38 -1.83 -11.75 7.13
N GLU A 39 -1.89 -12.62 6.12
CA GLU A 39 -1.35 -12.33 4.78
C GLU A 39 -1.99 -11.07 4.17
N GLN A 40 -3.32 -10.94 4.27
CA GLN A 40 -4.04 -9.76 3.78
C GLN A 40 -3.61 -8.49 4.51
N ARG A 41 -3.56 -8.50 5.85
CA ARG A 41 -3.13 -7.32 6.60
C ARG A 41 -1.67 -6.96 6.37
N LEU A 42 -0.78 -7.94 6.24
CA LEU A 42 0.62 -7.68 5.90
C LEU A 42 0.75 -7.07 4.50
N ALA A 43 -0.01 -7.54 3.53
CA ALA A 43 -0.02 -6.98 2.17
C ALA A 43 -0.46 -5.50 2.17
N GLU A 44 -1.48 -5.16 2.95
CA GLU A 44 -1.98 -3.79 3.10
C GLU A 44 -0.96 -2.89 3.80
N LEU A 45 -0.37 -3.34 4.91
CA LEU A 45 0.67 -2.59 5.60
C LEU A 45 1.89 -2.33 4.71
N LEU A 46 2.32 -3.33 3.93
CA LEU A 46 3.41 -3.18 2.96
C LEU A 46 3.06 -2.18 1.86
N ARG A 47 1.79 -2.16 1.42
CA ARG A 47 1.32 -1.20 0.43
C ARG A 47 1.38 0.23 0.97
N ASP A 48 0.87 0.43 2.17
CA ASP A 48 0.84 1.75 2.80
C ASP A 48 2.26 2.27 3.05
N GLU A 49 3.17 1.39 3.52
CA GLU A 49 4.57 1.74 3.76
C GLU A 49 5.29 2.10 2.46
N LYS A 50 5.15 1.29 1.39
CA LYS A 50 5.74 1.61 0.08
C LYS A 50 5.15 2.88 -0.51
N GLN A 51 3.86 3.13 -0.31
CA GLN A 51 3.23 4.37 -0.76
C GLN A 51 3.78 5.58 0.02
N ARG A 52 4.03 5.43 1.33
CA ARG A 52 4.66 6.48 2.13
C ARG A 52 6.07 6.79 1.65
N ILE A 53 6.89 5.76 1.45
CA ILE A 53 8.25 5.90 0.92
C ILE A 53 8.24 6.55 -0.46
N TRP A 54 7.38 6.07 -1.38
CA TRP A 54 7.28 6.66 -2.71
C TRP A 54 6.89 8.14 -2.68
N LYS A 55 5.94 8.52 -1.82
CA LYS A 55 5.54 9.93 -1.64
C LYS A 55 6.69 10.78 -1.12
N GLU A 56 7.51 10.24 -0.22
CA GLU A 56 8.65 10.95 0.34
C GLU A 56 9.76 11.11 -0.70
N GLU A 57 10.11 10.06 -1.44
CA GLU A 57 11.10 10.09 -2.52
C GLU A 57 10.68 11.00 -3.69
N ASN A 58 9.38 11.03 -4.02
CA ASN A 58 8.88 11.82 -5.15
C ASN A 58 8.43 13.22 -4.72
N ARG A 59 8.59 13.60 -3.45
CA ARG A 59 8.09 14.88 -2.93
C ARG A 59 8.75 16.06 -3.66
N GLU A 60 10.06 16.04 -3.83
CA GLU A 60 10.77 17.12 -4.55
C GLU A 60 10.37 17.20 -6.03
N ALA A 61 10.26 16.05 -6.71
CA ALA A 61 9.87 16.01 -8.12
C ALA A 61 8.42 16.48 -8.33
N VAL A 62 7.51 16.12 -7.41
CA VAL A 62 6.12 16.58 -7.44
C VAL A 62 6.05 18.07 -7.11
N GLU A 63 6.80 18.56 -6.14
CA GLU A 63 6.84 19.99 -5.81
C GLU A 63 7.41 20.84 -6.96
N GLU A 64 8.47 20.38 -7.61
CA GLU A 64 9.05 21.07 -8.77
C GLU A 64 8.10 21.06 -9.96
N TYR A 65 7.43 19.93 -10.21
CA TYR A 65 6.37 19.84 -11.20
C TYR A 65 5.20 20.80 -10.88
N ASN A 66 4.74 20.82 -9.63
CA ASN A 66 3.67 21.72 -9.19
C ASN A 66 4.06 23.19 -9.36
N ARG A 67 5.28 23.58 -8.95
CA ARG A 67 5.82 24.94 -9.18
C ARG A 67 5.86 25.29 -10.67
N ARG A 68 6.20 24.32 -11.52
CA ARG A 68 6.22 24.52 -12.97
C ARG A 68 4.82 24.68 -13.55
N ILE A 69 3.84 23.90 -13.09
CA ILE A 69 2.42 24.06 -13.47
C ILE A 69 1.86 25.41 -12.99
N GLU A 70 2.16 25.83 -11.75
CA GLU A 70 1.74 27.14 -11.25
C GLU A 70 2.35 28.30 -12.05
N ALA A 71 3.61 28.18 -12.49
CA ALA A 71 4.30 29.20 -13.25
C ALA A 71 3.95 29.22 -14.75
N GLN A 72 3.66 28.05 -15.35
CA GLN A 72 3.53 27.90 -16.81
C GLN A 72 2.10 27.52 -17.26
N GLY A 73 1.19 27.24 -16.32
CA GLY A 73 -0.11 26.63 -16.60
C GLY A 73 0.00 25.16 -17.02
N VAL A 74 -1.12 24.46 -17.08
CA VAL A 74 -1.17 23.16 -17.75
C VAL A 74 -1.43 23.36 -19.25
N PHE A 75 -0.91 22.47 -20.10
CA PHE A 75 -1.13 22.51 -21.56
C PHE A 75 -2.62 22.62 -21.95
N SER A 76 -3.52 22.09 -21.10
CA SER A 76 -4.97 22.13 -21.31
C SER A 76 -5.67 23.42 -20.84
N ASP A 77 -4.98 24.37 -20.20
CA ASP A 77 -5.61 25.58 -19.66
C ASP A 77 -6.20 26.49 -20.77
N GLY A 78 -5.73 26.35 -22.01
CA GLY A 78 -6.30 27.02 -23.18
C GLY A 78 -7.30 26.21 -23.99
N GLN A 79 -7.58 24.94 -23.64
CA GLN A 79 -8.38 24.01 -24.46
C GLN A 79 -9.63 23.45 -23.78
N ARG A 80 -10.00 23.92 -22.59
CA ARG A 80 -11.36 23.67 -22.06
C ARG A 80 -12.39 24.54 -22.76
N MET A 81 -12.75 24.13 -23.98
CA MET A 81 -14.07 24.37 -24.54
C MET A 81 -14.78 23.01 -24.52
N PHE A 82 -15.96 23.01 -23.92
CA PHE A 82 -16.88 21.91 -23.61
C PHE A 82 -17.13 20.94 -24.75
#